data_AF-A0A6F9XUN7-F1
#
_entry.id   AF-A0A6F9XUN7-F1
#
_cell.length_a   1.000
_cell.length_b   1.000
_cell.length_c   1.000
_cell.angle_alpha   90.00
_cell.angle_beta   90.00
_cell.angle_gamma   90.00
#
_symmetry.space_group_name_H-M   'P 1'
#
loop_
_entity.id
_entity.type
_entity.pdbx_description
1 polymer ?
#
loop_
_entity_poly.entity_id
_entity_poly.type
_entity_poly.pdbx_seq_one_letter_code
_entity_poly.pdbx_strand_id
1 'polypeptide(L)'
;MYQNYNIGQTQFILNYDFTVPKNHITRLINIFVDSIPQEELLEKNTATTGRPASHPAIMLKILLFAYARQTYSGRKIETMLEENLPMRWLAQDHRYSYHTSNNFRKSQHASNLIKKAFIYFSLALKDHNLINNDAVFIDGTKIEADANKYSFTWKKSVQKYHASLKDKISVLYEELVEKQVVKAMDLETVQSASGLEVISEKVTDEITKLDEEIKQEPKVIKGGSPKKRRRRFLKKVNRQLTQDFIPRAKKYEEAEKIFRGRNSFSKTDHDATFMRMKEDPMKNRETKPGYNLQIATHNQFVLDYGLFDNPTDTRTLVPFLEQFHSTDFFNHIVADAGYGSEYNYATIINQFEKEPLIPYGTFLKEQTRKFKNDPTKPQNWEYNEADDYYIDYLGVRFSFYRYSTRKDAYGFKRDIKIYKADKVQVSAELENLAKTPKGRQRQIQVNQTWNYYKERIKETLSSEEGQAIYRRRKYDVEPVFGHMKRDFGVRRTHLRGQRSVENDIGLLLMTMNLEKLGKMVTKLGLNNLKNRKIRLQILDNLKIWSRIIF
;
A
#
# COMPACT_ATOMS: atom_id res chain seq x y z
N MET A 1 -17.68 -3.30 -57.94
CA MET A 1 -16.95 -2.04 -58.20
C MET A 1 -16.33 -1.64 -56.87
N TYR A 2 -14.99 -1.58 -56.79
CA TYR A 2 -14.32 -1.16 -55.55
C TYR A 2 -14.39 0.36 -55.41
N GLN A 3 -14.34 0.86 -54.17
CA GLN A 3 -14.11 2.29 -53.94
C GLN A 3 -12.75 2.66 -54.54
N ASN A 4 -12.69 3.84 -55.17
CA ASN A 4 -11.44 4.35 -55.71
C ASN A 4 -10.42 4.50 -54.59
N TYR A 5 -9.31 3.76 -54.67
CA TYR A 5 -8.23 3.79 -53.72
C TYR A 5 -7.23 4.88 -54.11
N ASN A 6 -7.37 6.05 -53.50
CA ASN A 6 -6.68 7.30 -53.87
C ASN A 6 -5.81 7.86 -52.73
N ILE A 7 -5.20 6.98 -51.91
CA ILE A 7 -4.28 7.35 -50.83
C ILE A 7 -3.04 8.02 -51.44
N GLY A 8 -3.06 9.36 -51.57
CA GLY A 8 -2.00 10.16 -52.17
C GLY A 8 -2.49 11.38 -52.95
N GLN A 9 -3.78 11.46 -53.29
CA GLN A 9 -4.36 12.67 -53.88
C GLN A 9 -4.86 13.62 -52.79
N THR A 10 -4.46 14.88 -52.86
CA THR A 10 -4.95 15.94 -51.97
C THR A 10 -6.43 16.20 -52.29
N GLN A 11 -7.32 15.77 -51.41
CA GLN A 11 -8.75 16.04 -51.53
C GLN A 11 -9.15 17.06 -50.46
N PHE A 12 -9.84 18.12 -50.87
CA PHE A 12 -10.42 19.08 -49.95
C PHE A 12 -11.76 18.52 -49.43
N ILE A 13 -11.69 17.73 -48.35
CA ILE A 13 -12.86 17.18 -47.66
C ILE A 13 -13.17 18.08 -46.46
N LEU A 14 -14.20 18.91 -46.58
CA LEU A 14 -14.78 19.64 -45.45
C LEU A 14 -15.63 18.69 -44.60
N ASN A 15 -15.00 18.00 -43.66
CA ASN A 15 -15.66 16.99 -42.84
C ASN A 15 -16.31 17.66 -41.60
N TYR A 16 -17.47 18.30 -41.79
CA TYR A 16 -18.29 18.87 -40.70
C TYR A 16 -19.05 17.80 -39.90
N ASP A 17 -18.99 16.52 -40.31
CA ASP A 17 -19.96 15.50 -39.91
C ASP A 17 -19.50 14.55 -38.80
N PHE A 18 -18.26 14.68 -38.28
CA PHE A 18 -17.84 13.77 -37.21
C PHE A 18 -18.58 14.09 -35.90
N THR A 19 -19.58 13.27 -35.59
CA THR A 19 -20.29 13.29 -34.32
C THR A 19 -19.98 12.02 -33.54
N VAL A 20 -19.52 12.18 -32.30
CA VAL A 20 -19.31 11.06 -31.39
C VAL A 20 -20.66 10.36 -31.13
N PRO A 21 -20.79 9.04 -31.39
CA PRO A 21 -22.02 8.30 -31.17
C PRO A 21 -22.55 8.44 -29.74
N LYS A 22 -23.89 8.44 -29.58
CA LYS A 22 -24.54 8.63 -28.26
C LYS A 22 -24.17 7.55 -27.23
N ASN A 23 -23.84 6.35 -27.69
CA ASN A 23 -23.43 5.21 -26.86
C ASN A 23 -21.91 5.09 -26.69
N HIS A 24 -21.11 6.02 -27.23
CA HIS A 24 -19.66 5.96 -27.11
C HIS A 24 -19.19 6.38 -25.70
N ILE A 25 -18.18 5.69 -25.17
CA ILE A 25 -17.67 5.89 -23.80
C ILE A 25 -17.23 7.34 -23.50
N THR A 26 -16.76 8.07 -24.50
CA THR A 26 -16.37 9.48 -24.34
C THR A 26 -17.53 10.37 -23.89
N ARG A 27 -18.77 10.08 -24.29
CA ARG A 27 -19.95 10.83 -23.81
C ARG A 27 -20.15 10.61 -22.32
N LEU A 28 -20.02 9.37 -21.85
CA LEU A 28 -20.13 9.05 -20.43
C LEU A 28 -19.01 9.68 -19.61
N ILE A 29 -17.77 9.60 -20.08
CA ILE A 29 -16.62 10.26 -19.45
C ILE A 29 -16.86 11.78 -19.38
N ASN A 30 -17.37 12.38 -20.46
CA ASN A 30 -17.66 13.81 -20.48
C ASN A 30 -18.72 14.19 -19.44
N ILE A 31 -19.86 13.49 -19.44
CA ILE A 31 -20.97 13.74 -18.50
C ILE A 31 -20.51 13.55 -17.05
N PHE A 32 -19.76 12.47 -16.77
CA PHE A 32 -19.26 12.21 -15.43
C PHE A 32 -18.31 13.32 -14.95
N VAL A 33 -17.32 13.69 -15.75
CA VAL A 33 -16.38 14.74 -15.35
C VAL A 33 -17.08 16.11 -15.23
N ASP A 34 -18.04 16.42 -16.10
CA ASP A 34 -18.79 17.68 -16.04
C ASP A 34 -19.77 17.74 -14.84
N SER A 35 -20.13 16.59 -14.26
CA SER A 35 -20.93 16.53 -13.03
C SER A 35 -20.15 16.89 -11.77
N ILE A 36 -18.80 16.92 -11.82
CA ILE A 36 -17.97 17.33 -10.68
C ILE A 36 -18.04 18.86 -10.57
N PRO A 37 -18.41 19.42 -9.39
CA PRO A 37 -18.53 20.87 -9.22
C PRO A 37 -17.23 21.61 -9.58
N GLN A 38 -17.37 22.78 -10.20
CA GLN A 38 -16.23 23.57 -10.69
C GLN A 38 -15.27 23.98 -9.56
N GLU A 39 -15.80 24.27 -8.37
CA GLU A 39 -15.03 24.58 -7.16
C GLU A 39 -14.11 23.43 -6.73
N GLU A 40 -14.51 22.20 -7.03
CA GLU A 40 -13.73 21.02 -6.72
C GLU A 40 -12.71 20.71 -7.82
N LEU A 41 -13.04 21.04 -9.07
CA LEU A 41 -12.18 20.88 -10.25
C LEU A 41 -11.03 21.88 -10.28
N LEU A 42 -11.21 23.10 -9.79
CA LEU A 42 -10.20 24.17 -9.85
C LEU A 42 -9.39 24.27 -8.55
N GLU A 43 -8.11 24.61 -8.66
CA GLU A 43 -7.29 24.92 -7.47
C GLU A 43 -7.65 26.30 -6.91
N LYS A 44 -7.83 26.37 -5.58
CA LYS A 44 -8.17 27.62 -4.86
C LYS A 44 -7.17 28.76 -5.07
N ASN A 45 -5.90 28.42 -5.34
CA ASN A 45 -4.80 29.37 -5.52
C ASN A 45 -4.34 29.41 -6.99
N THR A 46 -5.27 29.42 -7.93
CA THR A 46 -4.95 29.60 -9.35
C THR A 46 -4.42 31.02 -9.57
N ALA A 47 -3.26 31.14 -10.23
CA ALA A 47 -2.67 32.42 -10.56
C ALA A 47 -3.62 33.22 -11.47
N THR A 48 -3.87 34.49 -11.12
CA THR A 48 -4.74 35.39 -11.89
C THR A 48 -4.04 35.98 -13.12
N THR A 49 -2.71 35.81 -13.24
CA THR A 49 -1.89 36.37 -14.32
C THR A 49 -0.94 35.32 -14.89
N GLY A 50 -0.51 35.52 -16.14
CA GLY A 50 0.39 34.61 -16.87
C GLY A 50 -0.32 33.72 -17.88
N ARG A 51 0.39 32.70 -18.40
CA ARG A 51 -0.18 31.75 -19.36
C ARG A 51 -1.27 30.91 -18.68
N PRO A 52 -2.50 30.83 -19.22
CA PRO A 52 -3.55 30.01 -18.64
C PRO A 52 -3.13 28.56 -18.45
N ALA A 53 -3.40 28.01 -17.27
CA ALA A 53 -3.19 26.61 -16.99
C ALA A 53 -4.17 25.73 -17.78
N SER A 54 -3.79 24.48 -18.03
CA SER A 54 -4.68 23.50 -18.67
C SER A 54 -5.82 23.16 -17.72
N HIS A 55 -7.07 23.17 -18.21
CA HIS A 55 -8.23 22.92 -17.37
C HIS A 55 -8.21 21.48 -16.81
N PRO A 56 -8.30 21.27 -15.48
CA PRO A 56 -8.22 19.94 -14.86
C PRO A 56 -9.27 18.96 -15.36
N ALA A 57 -10.49 19.42 -15.65
CA ALA A 57 -11.53 18.59 -16.27
C ALA A 57 -11.10 17.99 -17.63
N ILE A 58 -10.45 18.79 -18.50
CA ILE A 58 -9.95 18.29 -19.78
C ILE A 58 -8.86 17.25 -19.53
N MET A 59 -7.93 17.53 -18.59
CA MET A 59 -6.87 16.59 -18.23
C MET A 59 -7.42 15.26 -17.71
N LEU A 60 -8.46 15.30 -16.87
CA LEU A 60 -9.11 14.10 -16.36
C LEU A 60 -9.82 13.32 -17.49
N LYS A 61 -10.57 14.01 -18.36
CA LYS A 61 -11.27 13.39 -19.51
C LYS A 61 -10.30 12.66 -20.44
N ILE A 62 -9.19 13.29 -20.83
CA ILE A 62 -8.22 12.68 -21.75
C ILE A 62 -7.53 11.47 -21.12
N LEU A 63 -7.22 11.52 -19.81
CA LEU A 63 -6.59 10.40 -19.11
C LEU A 63 -7.55 9.22 -18.98
N LEU A 64 -8.79 9.45 -18.53
CA LEU A 64 -9.81 8.39 -18.44
C LEU A 64 -10.04 7.72 -19.80
N PHE A 65 -10.13 8.51 -20.88
CA PHE A 65 -10.33 7.95 -22.21
C PHE A 65 -9.11 7.20 -22.74
N ALA A 66 -7.90 7.72 -22.53
CA ALA A 66 -6.68 7.01 -22.90
C ALA A 66 -6.57 5.65 -22.18
N TYR A 67 -6.95 5.60 -20.90
CA TYR A 67 -6.88 4.37 -20.11
C TYR A 67 -7.94 3.36 -20.56
N ALA A 68 -9.11 3.82 -21.01
CA ALA A 68 -10.14 2.97 -21.62
C ALA A 68 -9.64 2.33 -22.93
N ARG A 69 -8.63 2.94 -23.55
CA ARG A 69 -7.93 2.42 -24.74
C ARG A 69 -6.57 1.80 -24.39
N GLN A 70 -6.34 1.43 -23.13
CA GLN A 70 -5.12 0.79 -22.63
C GLN A 70 -3.83 1.58 -22.96
N THR A 71 -3.96 2.89 -23.06
CA THR A 71 -2.85 3.78 -23.45
C THR A 71 -2.36 4.57 -22.24
N TYR A 72 -1.33 4.04 -21.57
CA TYR A 72 -0.77 4.61 -20.33
C TYR A 72 0.47 5.49 -20.53
N SER A 73 1.12 5.38 -21.69
CA SER A 73 2.31 6.16 -22.03
C SER A 73 1.93 7.59 -22.40
N GLY A 74 2.47 8.58 -21.70
CA GLY A 74 2.18 9.99 -21.97
C GLY A 74 2.43 10.40 -23.42
N ARG A 75 3.46 9.83 -24.08
CA ARG A 75 3.74 10.10 -25.51
C ARG A 75 2.66 9.52 -26.42
N LYS A 76 2.15 8.33 -26.12
CA LYS A 76 1.03 7.75 -26.88
C LYS A 76 -0.26 8.54 -26.64
N ILE A 77 -0.47 9.07 -25.43
CA ILE A 77 -1.60 9.96 -25.11
C ILE A 77 -1.51 11.25 -25.93
N GLU A 78 -0.31 11.82 -26.06
CA GLU A 78 -0.05 12.97 -26.93
C GLU A 78 -0.34 12.64 -28.40
N THR A 79 0.13 11.50 -28.92
CA THR A 79 -0.23 11.03 -30.27
C THR A 79 -1.75 10.85 -30.44
N MET A 80 -2.45 10.29 -29.43
CA MET A 80 -3.91 10.19 -29.46
C MET A 80 -4.61 11.54 -29.55
N LEU A 81 -4.05 12.60 -28.94
CA LEU A 81 -4.61 13.96 -29.06
C LEU A 81 -4.50 14.52 -30.48
N GLU A 82 -3.58 14.00 -31.30
CA GLU A 82 -3.41 14.43 -32.70
C GLU A 82 -4.25 13.59 -33.66
N GLU A 83 -4.28 12.27 -33.45
CA GLU A 83 -4.79 11.32 -34.42
C GLU A 83 -6.21 10.79 -34.11
N ASN A 84 -6.63 10.78 -32.85
CA ASN A 84 -7.88 10.13 -32.43
C ASN A 84 -9.04 11.13 -32.34
N LEU A 85 -10.04 10.99 -33.24
CA LEU A 85 -11.19 11.91 -33.29
C LEU A 85 -12.00 11.98 -31.97
N PRO A 86 -12.37 10.87 -31.30
CA PRO A 86 -13.01 10.96 -29.98
C PRO A 86 -12.15 11.64 -28.89
N MET A 87 -10.83 11.45 -28.90
CA MET A 87 -9.91 12.13 -27.97
C MET A 87 -9.88 13.64 -28.24
N ARG A 88 -9.79 14.03 -29.50
CA ARG A 88 -9.86 15.44 -29.93
C ARG A 88 -11.16 16.09 -29.54
N TRP A 89 -12.28 15.38 -29.68
CA TRP A 89 -13.59 15.86 -29.22
C TRP A 89 -13.61 16.13 -27.70
N LEU A 90 -13.04 15.24 -26.88
CA LEU A 90 -12.92 15.46 -25.43
C LEU A 90 -12.00 16.63 -25.07
N ALA A 91 -10.92 16.79 -25.83
CA ALA A 91 -9.94 17.85 -25.64
C ALA A 91 -10.36 19.19 -26.27
N GLN A 92 -11.50 19.25 -26.97
CA GLN A 92 -11.91 20.40 -27.78
C GLN A 92 -10.80 20.85 -28.75
N ASP A 93 -10.16 19.89 -29.43
CA ASP A 93 -9.03 20.08 -30.34
C ASP A 93 -7.77 20.73 -29.72
N HIS A 94 -7.73 20.94 -28.41
CA HIS A 94 -6.52 21.38 -27.72
C HIS A 94 -5.47 20.26 -27.75
N ARG A 95 -4.22 20.64 -28.06
CA ARG A 95 -3.08 19.74 -27.99
C ARG A 95 -2.32 19.96 -26.69
N TYR A 96 -2.02 18.87 -26.00
CA TYR A 96 -1.26 18.89 -24.76
C TYR A 96 -0.05 17.97 -24.90
N SER A 97 1.11 18.48 -24.47
CA SER A 97 2.33 17.67 -24.48
C SER A 97 2.26 16.54 -23.45
N TYR A 98 3.04 15.49 -23.66
CA TYR A 98 3.18 14.42 -22.68
C TYR A 98 3.67 14.93 -21.30
N HIS A 99 4.39 16.04 -21.24
CA HIS A 99 4.80 16.64 -19.97
C HIS A 99 3.59 17.19 -19.20
N THR A 100 2.67 17.89 -19.86
CA THR A 100 1.48 18.46 -19.24
C THR A 100 0.60 17.36 -18.63
N SER A 101 0.28 16.32 -19.40
CA SER A 101 -0.56 15.22 -18.92
C SER A 101 0.11 14.42 -17.79
N ASN A 102 1.43 14.18 -17.88
CA ASN A 102 2.17 13.48 -16.84
C ASN A 102 2.33 14.30 -15.56
N ASN A 103 2.53 15.61 -15.67
CA ASN A 103 2.65 16.50 -14.51
C ASN A 103 1.31 16.57 -13.78
N PHE A 104 0.19 16.69 -14.50
CA PHE A 104 -1.14 16.60 -13.90
C PHE A 104 -1.33 15.24 -13.22
N ARG A 105 -1.06 14.13 -13.92
CA ARG A 105 -1.21 12.77 -13.36
C ARG A 105 -0.43 12.55 -12.05
N LYS A 106 0.71 13.20 -11.87
CA LYS A 106 1.56 13.10 -10.66
C LYS A 106 1.24 14.13 -9.57
N SER A 107 0.40 15.11 -9.87
CA SER A 107 0.16 16.25 -8.98
C SER A 107 -0.68 15.86 -7.76
N GLN A 108 -0.54 16.63 -6.68
CA GLN A 108 -1.42 16.49 -5.51
C GLN A 108 -2.86 16.86 -5.85
N HIS A 109 -3.06 17.80 -6.78
CA HIS A 109 -4.39 18.17 -7.23
C HIS A 109 -5.12 17.03 -7.93
N ALA A 110 -4.44 16.27 -8.81
CA ALA A 110 -5.02 15.06 -9.39
C ALA A 110 -5.36 14.01 -8.31
N SER A 111 -4.52 13.85 -7.28
CA SER A 111 -4.84 12.95 -6.14
C SER A 111 -6.16 13.32 -5.49
N ASN A 112 -6.37 14.62 -5.22
CA ASN A 112 -7.59 15.10 -4.60
C ASN A 112 -8.81 14.93 -5.53
N LEU A 113 -8.65 15.23 -6.82
CA LEU A 113 -9.72 15.07 -7.81
C LEU A 113 -10.14 13.62 -7.99
N ILE A 114 -9.20 12.69 -8.04
CA ILE A 114 -9.51 11.27 -8.19
C ILE A 114 -10.27 10.77 -6.97
N LYS A 115 -9.85 11.14 -5.75
CA LYS A 115 -10.60 10.78 -4.53
C LYS A 115 -12.03 11.32 -4.56
N LYS A 116 -12.21 12.59 -4.92
CA LYS A 116 -13.56 13.17 -5.09
C LYS A 116 -14.37 12.47 -6.17
N ALA A 117 -13.73 12.08 -7.28
CA ALA A 117 -14.40 11.33 -8.34
C ALA A 117 -14.97 10.00 -7.81
N PHE A 118 -14.26 9.28 -6.93
CA PHE A 118 -14.80 8.08 -6.28
C PHE A 118 -15.98 8.37 -5.34
N ILE A 119 -15.95 9.50 -4.61
CA ILE A 119 -17.08 9.93 -3.77
C ILE A 119 -18.32 10.20 -4.63
N TYR A 120 -18.20 11.08 -5.64
CA TYR A 120 -19.31 11.41 -6.54
C TYR A 120 -19.83 10.18 -7.29
N PHE A 121 -18.93 9.32 -7.73
CA PHE A 121 -19.31 8.07 -8.39
C PHE A 121 -20.09 7.15 -7.46
N SER A 122 -19.64 6.97 -6.22
CA SER A 122 -20.32 6.10 -5.23
C SER A 122 -21.69 6.66 -4.84
N LEU A 123 -21.82 7.98 -4.70
CA LEU A 123 -23.11 8.64 -4.48
C LEU A 123 -24.06 8.43 -5.67
N ALA A 124 -23.59 8.65 -6.89
CA ALA A 124 -24.41 8.41 -8.08
C ALA A 124 -24.87 6.95 -8.19
N LEU A 125 -24.00 5.99 -7.88
CA LEU A 125 -24.39 4.58 -7.87
C LEU A 125 -25.48 4.29 -6.82
N LYS A 126 -25.41 4.91 -5.64
CA LYS A 126 -26.42 4.80 -4.59
C LYS A 126 -27.75 5.40 -5.03
N ASP A 127 -27.74 6.62 -5.57
CA ASP A 127 -28.95 7.32 -6.03
C ASP A 127 -29.70 6.55 -7.14
N HIS A 128 -28.98 5.74 -7.91
CA HIS A 128 -29.55 4.87 -8.94
C HIS A 128 -29.81 3.42 -8.50
N ASN A 129 -29.72 3.12 -7.20
CA ASN A 129 -29.93 1.78 -6.64
C ASN A 129 -29.03 0.70 -7.29
N LEU A 130 -27.81 1.08 -7.69
CA LEU A 130 -26.79 0.16 -8.22
C LEU A 130 -25.90 -0.43 -7.10
N ILE A 131 -26.02 0.12 -5.89
CA ILE A 131 -25.38 -0.36 -4.66
C ILE A 131 -26.46 -0.57 -3.61
N ASN A 132 -26.37 -1.68 -2.88
CA ASN A 132 -27.24 -1.99 -1.74
C ASN A 132 -26.51 -1.79 -0.42
N ASN A 133 -27.27 -1.62 0.68
CA ASN A 133 -26.69 -1.35 2.00
C ASN A 133 -26.22 -2.62 2.76
N ASP A 134 -25.96 -3.71 2.05
CA ASP A 134 -25.70 -5.02 2.66
C ASP A 134 -24.23 -5.18 3.07
N ALA A 135 -23.31 -5.23 2.11
CA ALA A 135 -21.93 -5.60 2.33
C ALA A 135 -20.96 -4.94 1.33
N VAL A 136 -19.80 -4.55 1.84
CA VAL A 136 -18.63 -4.18 1.03
C VAL A 136 -17.60 -5.30 1.04
N PHE A 137 -17.03 -5.59 -0.13
CA PHE A 137 -16.02 -6.62 -0.30
C PHE A 137 -14.64 -6.01 -0.47
N ILE A 138 -13.72 -6.38 0.42
CA ILE A 138 -12.35 -5.89 0.46
C ILE A 138 -11.39 -7.04 0.14
N ASP A 139 -10.50 -6.81 -0.81
CA ASP A 139 -9.40 -7.72 -1.11
C ASP A 139 -8.17 -6.96 -1.61
N GLY A 140 -7.04 -7.64 -1.51
CA GLY A 140 -5.71 -7.13 -1.79
C GLY A 140 -5.05 -7.82 -2.97
N THR A 141 -4.35 -7.04 -3.78
CA THR A 141 -3.47 -7.57 -4.82
C THR A 141 -2.15 -6.82 -4.85
N LYS A 142 -1.06 -7.57 -5.03
CA LYS A 142 0.27 -6.99 -5.15
C LYS A 142 0.52 -6.64 -6.61
N ILE A 143 1.03 -5.43 -6.84
CA ILE A 143 1.38 -4.89 -8.16
C ILE A 143 2.88 -4.64 -8.19
N GLU A 144 3.54 -5.11 -9.26
CA GLU A 144 4.98 -4.90 -9.45
C GLU A 144 5.28 -3.42 -9.69
N ALA A 145 6.27 -2.85 -9.02
CA ALA A 145 6.65 -1.46 -9.21
C ALA A 145 7.46 -1.27 -10.51
N ASP A 146 7.46 -0.05 -11.08
CA ASP A 146 8.46 0.36 -12.06
C ASP A 146 9.84 0.58 -11.42
N ALA A 147 10.42 -0.49 -10.91
CA ALA A 147 11.68 -0.48 -10.20
C ALA A 147 12.63 -1.60 -10.65
N ASN A 148 13.92 -1.43 -10.40
CA ASN A 148 14.91 -2.47 -10.65
C ASN A 148 14.72 -3.63 -9.65
N LYS A 149 14.50 -4.84 -10.18
CA LYS A 149 14.22 -6.08 -9.43
C LYS A 149 15.36 -6.49 -8.50
N TYR A 150 16.59 -6.15 -8.85
CA TYR A 150 17.79 -6.60 -8.13
C TYR A 150 18.42 -5.54 -7.23
N SER A 151 17.77 -4.38 -7.08
CA SER A 151 18.34 -3.22 -6.39
C SER A 151 17.52 -2.82 -5.17
N PHE A 152 17.95 -3.27 -3.99
CA PHE A 152 17.24 -3.06 -2.73
C PHE A 152 18.15 -2.77 -1.54
N THR A 153 17.53 -2.27 -0.48
CA THR A 153 18.16 -2.00 0.81
C THR A 153 17.33 -2.64 1.91
N TRP A 154 17.94 -3.50 2.73
CA TRP A 154 17.29 -4.17 3.86
C TRP A 154 17.60 -3.48 5.18
N LYS A 155 16.57 -3.25 6.01
CA LYS A 155 16.70 -2.60 7.31
C LYS A 155 17.71 -3.30 8.23
N LYS A 156 17.62 -4.62 8.36
CA LYS A 156 18.54 -5.42 9.18
C LYS A 156 20.00 -5.28 8.73
N SER A 157 20.22 -5.22 7.41
CA SER A 157 21.57 -5.07 6.86
C SER A 157 22.12 -3.68 7.16
N VAL A 158 21.33 -2.64 6.93
CA VAL A 158 21.70 -1.25 7.29
C VAL A 158 22.02 -1.15 8.77
N GLN A 159 21.14 -1.63 9.65
CA GLN A 159 21.35 -1.59 11.11
C GLN A 159 22.65 -2.30 11.53
N LYS A 160 22.92 -3.50 10.99
CA LYS A 160 24.15 -4.24 11.29
C LYS A 160 25.40 -3.48 10.85
N TYR A 161 25.42 -2.99 9.62
CA TYR A 161 26.60 -2.31 9.07
C TYR A 161 26.76 -0.87 9.58
N HIS A 162 25.67 -0.22 9.99
CA HIS A 162 25.68 1.08 10.63
C HIS A 162 26.23 0.97 12.06
N ALA A 163 25.78 -0.01 12.84
CA ALA A 163 26.35 -0.29 14.17
C ALA A 163 27.86 -0.57 14.10
N SER A 164 28.27 -1.46 13.18
CA SER A 164 29.71 -1.75 12.98
C SER A 164 30.52 -0.53 12.51
N LEU A 165 29.90 0.42 11.81
CA LEU A 165 30.55 1.68 11.44
C LEU A 165 30.69 2.59 12.66
N LYS A 166 29.65 2.70 13.49
CA LYS A 166 29.68 3.48 14.74
C LYS A 166 30.76 2.96 15.70
N ASP A 167 30.92 1.65 15.84
CA ASP A 167 31.99 1.07 16.66
C ASP A 167 33.38 1.49 16.17
N LYS A 168 33.61 1.46 14.84
CA LYS A 168 34.88 1.91 14.22
C LYS A 168 35.13 3.40 14.40
N ILE A 169 34.07 4.20 14.33
CA ILE A 169 34.13 5.65 14.56
C ILE A 169 34.50 5.93 16.02
N SER A 170 33.88 5.23 16.98
CA SER A 170 34.21 5.38 18.40
C SER A 170 35.68 5.09 18.69
N VAL A 171 36.23 3.99 18.16
CA VAL A 171 37.66 3.65 18.33
C VAL A 171 38.57 4.72 17.70
N LEU A 172 38.25 5.17 16.48
CA LEU A 172 39.03 6.23 15.82
C LEU A 172 38.97 7.54 16.60
N TYR A 173 37.81 7.85 17.17
CA TYR A 173 37.60 9.05 17.95
C TYR A 173 38.36 9.02 19.28
N GLU A 174 38.36 7.90 19.99
CA GLU A 174 39.20 7.69 21.19
C GLU A 174 40.68 7.91 20.88
N GLU A 175 41.18 7.39 19.75
CA GLU A 175 42.56 7.61 19.30
C GLU A 175 42.85 9.10 19.01
N LEU A 176 41.88 9.84 18.44
CA LEU A 176 42.01 11.27 18.18
C LEU A 176 41.97 12.12 19.46
N VAL A 177 41.19 11.71 20.47
CA VAL A 177 41.13 12.36 21.78
C VAL A 177 42.44 12.10 22.55
N GLU A 178 42.94 10.87 22.57
CA GLU A 178 44.21 10.50 23.21
C GLU A 178 45.38 11.31 22.63
N LYS A 179 45.39 11.51 21.30
CA LYS A 179 46.40 12.32 20.60
C LYS A 179 46.16 13.83 20.67
N GLN A 180 45.17 14.27 21.46
CA GLN A 180 44.79 15.67 21.69
C GLN A 180 44.44 16.45 20.40
N VAL A 181 43.92 15.77 19.38
CA VAL A 181 43.53 16.37 18.09
C VAL A 181 42.13 16.96 18.17
N VAL A 182 41.24 16.31 18.94
CA VAL A 182 39.84 16.70 19.08
C VAL A 182 39.50 16.75 20.58
N LYS A 183 38.78 17.79 21.02
CA LYS A 183 38.23 17.87 22.39
C LYS A 183 37.10 16.87 22.58
N ALA A 184 36.91 16.40 23.82
CA ALA A 184 35.79 15.52 24.16
C ALA A 184 34.44 16.17 23.83
N MET A 185 33.70 15.53 22.93
CA MET A 185 32.32 15.72 22.53
C MET A 185 31.49 14.51 22.99
N ASP A 186 30.17 14.65 22.99
CA ASP A 186 29.23 13.60 23.33
C ASP A 186 29.25 12.46 22.28
N LEU A 187 29.05 11.22 22.74
CA LEU A 187 29.11 10.02 21.90
C LEU A 187 28.05 10.01 20.78
N GLU A 188 26.88 10.64 21.02
CA GLU A 188 25.80 10.68 20.04
C GLU A 188 26.15 11.60 18.86
N THR A 189 26.71 12.78 19.11
CA THR A 189 27.18 13.64 18.00
C THR A 189 28.32 12.99 17.24
N VAL A 190 29.31 12.39 17.91
CA VAL A 190 30.47 11.75 17.27
C VAL A 190 30.05 10.64 16.28
N GLN A 191 28.99 9.90 16.61
CA GLN A 191 28.48 8.80 15.80
C GLN A 191 27.54 9.23 14.67
N SER A 192 27.22 10.51 14.56
CA SER A 192 26.38 11.08 13.50
C SER A 192 27.21 11.53 12.30
N ALA A 193 26.61 11.57 11.11
CA ALA A 193 27.26 12.10 9.91
C ALA A 193 27.71 13.56 10.10
N SER A 194 26.89 14.39 10.76
CA SER A 194 27.23 15.78 11.08
C SER A 194 28.41 15.92 12.04
N GLY A 195 28.50 15.07 13.07
CA GLY A 195 29.63 15.11 13.99
C GLY A 195 30.94 14.64 13.34
N LEU A 196 30.86 13.67 12.43
CA LEU A 196 32.03 13.27 11.62
C LEU A 196 32.56 14.41 10.74
N GLU A 197 31.68 15.26 10.19
CA GLU A 197 32.09 16.45 9.44
C GLU A 197 32.84 17.43 10.33
N VAL A 198 32.33 17.71 11.54
CA VAL A 198 33.01 18.56 12.52
C VAL A 198 34.37 17.98 12.93
N ILE A 199 34.47 16.66 13.10
CA ILE A 199 35.75 15.99 13.38
C ILE A 199 36.71 16.15 12.20
N SER A 200 36.23 15.99 10.97
CA SER A 200 37.03 16.17 9.76
C SER A 200 37.54 17.60 9.61
N GLU A 201 36.73 18.60 9.93
CA GLU A 201 37.15 20.01 9.96
C GLU A 201 38.26 20.24 10.98
N LYS A 202 38.08 19.79 12.24
CA LYS A 202 39.10 19.91 13.29
C LYS A 202 40.41 19.21 12.93
N VAL A 203 40.33 18.02 12.33
CA VAL A 203 41.52 17.30 11.83
C VAL A 203 42.20 18.09 10.70
N THR A 204 41.43 18.77 9.86
CA THR A 204 41.95 19.61 8.78
C THR A 204 42.67 20.85 9.33
N ASP A 205 42.09 21.52 10.34
CA ASP A 205 42.72 22.64 11.04
C ASP A 205 44.03 22.25 11.74
N GLU A 206 44.09 21.05 12.31
CA GLU A 206 45.32 20.56 12.93
C GLU A 206 46.39 20.20 11.87
N ILE A 207 45.97 19.72 10.70
CA ILE A 207 46.87 19.49 9.56
C ILE A 207 47.45 20.81 9.03
N THR A 208 46.65 21.87 8.92
CA THR A 208 47.12 23.18 8.44
C THR A 208 48.14 23.79 9.39
N LYS A 209 47.89 23.77 10.71
CA LYS A 209 48.87 24.17 11.73
C LYS A 209 50.17 23.39 11.62
N LEU A 210 50.11 22.06 11.50
CA LEU A 210 51.31 21.23 11.33
C LEU A 210 52.06 21.54 10.03
N ASP A 211 51.35 21.84 8.94
CA ASP A 211 51.97 22.23 7.66
C ASP A 211 52.72 23.57 7.77
N GLU A 212 52.21 24.53 8.56
CA GLU A 212 52.93 25.79 8.87
C GLU A 212 54.16 25.55 9.75
N GLU A 213 54.03 24.74 10.82
CA GLU A 213 55.14 24.41 11.70
C GLU A 213 56.28 23.66 10.99
N ILE A 214 55.94 22.78 10.04
CA ILE A 214 56.93 22.03 9.24
C ILE A 214 57.73 22.97 8.31
N LYS A 215 57.16 24.09 7.85
CA LYS A 215 57.90 25.07 7.04
C LYS A 215 59.03 25.73 7.81
N GLN A 216 58.90 25.83 9.13
CA GLN A 216 59.92 26.42 10.02
C GLN A 216 60.96 25.39 10.54
N GLU A 217 60.84 24.11 10.19
CA GLU A 217 61.80 23.07 10.62
C GLU A 217 63.13 23.13 9.83
N PRO A 218 64.30 22.97 10.50
CA PRO A 218 65.59 22.86 9.82
C PRO A 218 65.65 21.60 8.94
N LYS A 219 66.31 21.70 7.77
CA LYS A 219 66.26 20.71 6.67
C LYS A 219 66.76 19.30 7.01
N VAL A 220 67.56 19.11 8.07
CA VAL A 220 68.19 17.81 8.40
C VAL A 220 67.93 17.42 9.85
N ILE A 221 67.03 16.46 10.06
CA ILE A 221 66.74 15.84 11.37
C ILE A 221 67.08 14.34 11.25
N LYS A 222 68.14 13.87 11.92
CA LYS A 222 68.49 12.44 11.99
C LYS A 222 67.35 11.68 12.70
N GLY A 223 66.78 10.66 12.04
CA GLY A 223 65.63 9.88 12.53
C GLY A 223 64.25 10.31 11.99
N GLY A 224 64.18 11.41 11.22
CA GLY A 224 62.97 11.90 10.55
C GLY A 224 62.03 12.72 11.46
N SER A 225 61.45 13.79 10.92
CA SER A 225 60.58 14.73 11.66
C SER A 225 59.36 14.01 12.28
N PRO A 226 59.19 14.05 13.62
CA PRO A 226 57.97 13.58 14.30
C PRO A 226 56.71 14.29 13.81
N LYS A 227 56.80 15.60 13.49
CA LYS A 227 55.68 16.39 12.96
C LYS A 227 55.23 15.90 11.59
N LYS A 228 56.18 15.55 10.71
CA LYS A 228 55.86 14.91 9.41
C LYS A 228 55.17 13.56 9.58
N ARG A 229 55.54 12.75 10.59
CA ARG A 229 54.86 11.49 10.91
C ARG A 229 53.43 11.72 11.40
N ARG A 230 53.22 12.65 12.34
CA ARG A 230 51.89 13.06 12.83
C ARG A 230 51.00 13.57 11.70
N ARG A 231 51.54 14.42 10.81
CA ARG A 231 50.80 14.90 9.62
C ARG A 231 50.35 13.77 8.70
N ARG A 232 51.21 12.78 8.43
CA ARG A 232 50.84 11.64 7.58
C ARG A 232 49.71 10.82 8.20
N PHE A 233 49.75 10.61 9.51
CA PHE A 233 48.65 9.97 10.24
C PHE A 233 47.35 10.76 10.11
N LEU A 234 47.35 12.06 10.39
CA LEU A 234 46.15 12.89 10.27
C LEU A 234 45.61 12.97 8.84
N LYS A 235 46.48 13.08 7.82
CA LYS A 235 46.04 13.02 6.41
C LYS A 235 45.40 11.68 6.05
N LYS A 236 45.92 10.56 6.59
CA LYS A 236 45.31 9.23 6.43
C LYS A 236 43.93 9.17 7.09
N VAL A 237 43.81 9.65 8.33
CA VAL A 237 42.54 9.69 9.07
C VAL A 237 41.53 10.59 8.36
N ASN A 238 41.92 11.80 7.96
CA ASN A 238 41.03 12.72 7.25
C ASN A 238 40.53 12.13 5.92
N ARG A 239 41.40 11.44 5.17
CA ARG A 239 41.00 10.71 3.96
C ARG A 239 40.00 9.59 4.28
N GLN A 240 40.20 8.86 5.37
CA GLN A 240 39.28 7.80 5.80
C GLN A 240 37.91 8.38 6.22
N LEU A 241 37.90 9.50 6.93
CA LEU A 241 36.67 10.21 7.32
C LEU A 241 35.90 10.70 6.08
N THR A 242 36.57 11.43 5.20
CA THR A 242 35.95 12.06 4.02
C THR A 242 35.51 11.08 2.94
N GLN A 243 36.29 10.03 2.68
CA GLN A 243 36.04 9.10 1.56
C GLN A 243 35.24 7.84 1.94
N ASP A 244 35.26 7.42 3.22
CA ASP A 244 34.59 6.18 3.65
C ASP A 244 33.53 6.46 4.72
N PHE A 245 33.90 7.04 5.87
CA PHE A 245 33.00 7.09 7.03
C PHE A 245 31.83 8.07 6.85
N ILE A 246 32.09 9.32 6.44
CA ILE A 246 31.04 10.33 6.24
C ILE A 246 30.03 9.90 5.15
N PRO A 247 30.45 9.48 3.94
CA PRO A 247 29.50 9.06 2.90
C PRO A 247 28.64 7.86 3.33
N ARG A 248 29.22 6.91 4.09
CA ARG A 248 28.48 5.75 4.59
C ARG A 248 27.53 6.10 5.72
N ALA A 249 27.93 6.97 6.63
CA ALA A 249 27.06 7.47 7.71
C ALA A 249 25.83 8.16 7.11
N LYS A 250 26.02 9.12 6.19
CA LYS A 250 24.91 9.78 5.48
C LYS A 250 23.98 8.78 4.80
N LYS A 251 24.55 7.83 4.06
CA LYS A 251 23.78 6.78 3.37
C LYS A 251 22.94 5.93 4.34
N TYR A 252 23.46 5.58 5.50
CA TYR A 252 22.71 4.78 6.48
C TYR A 252 21.63 5.60 7.18
N GLU A 253 21.91 6.85 7.55
CA GLU A 253 20.92 7.76 8.13
C GLU A 253 19.78 8.06 7.15
N GLU A 254 20.08 8.31 5.88
CA GLU A 254 19.08 8.46 4.82
C GLU A 254 18.24 7.20 4.65
N ALA A 255 18.88 6.02 4.62
CA ALA A 255 18.16 4.75 4.53
C ALA A 255 17.23 4.54 5.73
N GLU A 256 17.66 4.89 6.94
CA GLU A 256 16.85 4.85 8.17
C GLU A 256 15.61 5.74 8.08
N LYS A 257 15.77 6.97 7.56
CA LYS A 257 14.65 7.89 7.28
C LYS A 257 13.68 7.30 6.24
N ILE A 258 14.21 6.70 5.18
CA ILE A 258 13.42 6.11 4.09
C ILE A 258 12.64 4.88 4.59
N PHE A 259 13.15 4.09 5.53
CA PHE A 259 12.42 2.91 6.00
C PHE A 259 11.04 3.26 6.58
N ARG A 260 10.83 4.39 7.27
CA ARG A 260 9.49 4.75 7.84
C ARG A 260 8.78 3.60 8.57
N GLY A 261 9.55 2.71 9.22
CA GLY A 261 9.03 1.50 9.89
C GLY A 261 9.05 0.20 9.06
N ARG A 262 9.18 0.26 7.73
CA ARG A 262 9.23 -0.93 6.85
C ARG A 262 10.59 -1.64 6.86
N ASN A 263 10.60 -2.87 6.37
CA ASN A 263 11.78 -3.74 6.41
C ASN A 263 12.72 -3.59 5.20
N SER A 264 12.25 -3.03 4.09
CA SER A 264 12.99 -2.95 2.83
C SER A 264 12.45 -1.86 1.92
N PHE A 265 13.29 -1.29 1.07
CA PHE A 265 12.85 -0.42 -0.03
C PHE A 265 13.70 -0.64 -1.29
N SER A 266 13.17 -0.28 -2.46
CA SER A 266 13.93 -0.29 -3.73
C SER A 266 14.80 0.95 -3.89
N LYS A 267 16.01 0.80 -4.46
CA LYS A 267 16.90 1.95 -4.70
C LYS A 267 16.44 2.86 -5.84
N THR A 268 15.59 2.37 -6.75
CA THR A 268 15.09 3.15 -7.91
C THR A 268 13.72 3.74 -7.70
N ASP A 269 12.88 3.09 -6.88
CA ASP A 269 11.60 3.60 -6.43
C ASP A 269 11.55 3.45 -4.90
N HIS A 270 11.92 4.51 -4.20
CA HIS A 270 12.07 4.45 -2.75
C HIS A 270 10.77 4.14 -2.04
N ASP A 271 9.59 4.40 -2.60
CA ASP A 271 8.33 4.08 -1.94
C ASP A 271 7.92 2.59 -2.11
N ALA A 272 8.51 1.88 -3.08
CA ALA A 272 8.23 0.46 -3.30
C ALA A 272 8.91 -0.45 -2.27
N THR A 273 8.17 -1.43 -1.75
CA THR A 273 8.65 -2.43 -0.78
C THR A 273 8.82 -3.78 -1.48
N PHE A 274 9.76 -4.62 -1.01
CA PHE A 274 9.89 -5.98 -1.53
C PHE A 274 8.77 -6.86 -0.98
N MET A 275 7.98 -7.42 -1.91
CA MET A 275 6.83 -8.24 -1.60
C MET A 275 6.88 -9.55 -2.38
N ARG A 276 6.28 -10.61 -1.83
CA ARG A 276 6.07 -11.85 -2.57
C ARG A 276 4.90 -11.65 -3.54
N MET A 277 5.15 -11.77 -4.82
CA MET A 277 4.11 -11.61 -5.84
C MET A 277 3.21 -12.85 -5.89
N LYS A 278 1.93 -12.66 -6.28
CA LYS A 278 1.02 -13.79 -6.54
C LYS A 278 1.47 -14.59 -7.78
N GLU A 279 2.06 -13.92 -8.77
CA GLU A 279 2.61 -14.55 -9.98
C GLU A 279 4.07 -14.96 -9.74
N ASP A 280 4.28 -16.23 -9.41
CA ASP A 280 5.59 -16.85 -9.21
C ASP A 280 5.67 -18.15 -10.04
N PRO A 281 5.99 -18.05 -11.35
CA PRO A 281 6.04 -19.20 -12.25
C PRO A 281 7.05 -20.26 -11.80
N MET A 282 8.13 -19.85 -11.14
CA MET A 282 9.20 -20.74 -10.68
C MET A 282 8.93 -21.32 -9.29
N LYS A 283 7.88 -20.86 -8.58
CA LYS A 283 7.55 -21.22 -7.19
C LYS A 283 8.73 -21.04 -6.22
N ASN A 284 9.69 -20.17 -6.56
CA ASN A 284 10.91 -19.94 -5.80
C ASN A 284 10.71 -18.92 -4.67
N ARG A 285 9.50 -18.36 -4.56
CA ARG A 285 9.08 -17.33 -3.60
C ARG A 285 9.91 -16.05 -3.69
N GLU A 286 10.38 -15.71 -4.90
CA GLU A 286 11.17 -14.51 -5.15
C GLU A 286 10.36 -13.25 -4.79
N THR A 287 11.01 -12.35 -4.04
CA THR A 287 10.42 -11.05 -3.69
C THR A 287 10.77 -10.02 -4.75
N LYS A 288 9.78 -9.26 -5.19
CA LYS A 288 9.94 -8.17 -6.15
C LYS A 288 9.51 -6.84 -5.53
N PRO A 289 10.06 -5.70 -5.97
CA PRO A 289 9.57 -4.40 -5.53
C PRO A 289 8.12 -4.23 -6.01
N GLY A 290 7.26 -3.79 -5.11
CA GLY A 290 5.85 -3.63 -5.42
C GLY A 290 5.10 -2.87 -4.35
N TYR A 291 3.82 -2.71 -4.65
CA TYR A 291 2.84 -2.07 -3.81
C TYR A 291 1.69 -3.03 -3.53
N ASN A 292 1.09 -2.91 -2.34
CA ASN A 292 -0.09 -3.68 -1.97
C ASN A 292 -1.34 -2.82 -2.25
N LEU A 293 -2.01 -3.10 -3.36
CA LEU A 293 -3.27 -2.44 -3.71
C LEU A 293 -4.42 -3.13 -2.97
N GLN A 294 -5.18 -2.34 -2.24
CA GLN A 294 -6.44 -2.71 -1.60
C GLN A 294 -7.59 -2.04 -2.34
N ILE A 295 -8.67 -2.76 -2.59
CA ILE A 295 -9.89 -2.19 -3.18
C ILE A 295 -11.10 -2.56 -2.35
N ALA A 296 -12.06 -1.64 -2.27
CA ALA A 296 -13.40 -1.85 -1.77
C ALA A 296 -14.33 -1.97 -2.97
N THR A 297 -15.12 -3.03 -3.02
CA THR A 297 -16.01 -3.31 -4.15
C THR A 297 -17.41 -3.67 -3.70
N HIS A 298 -18.38 -3.32 -4.54
CA HIS A 298 -19.75 -3.78 -4.43
C HIS A 298 -20.37 -3.88 -5.82
N ASN A 299 -21.05 -5.00 -6.11
CA ASN A 299 -21.55 -5.35 -7.44
C ASN A 299 -20.46 -5.26 -8.52
N GLN A 300 -19.19 -5.53 -8.21
CA GLN A 300 -18.02 -5.34 -9.07
C GLN A 300 -17.73 -3.88 -9.47
N PHE A 301 -18.30 -2.89 -8.79
CA PHE A 301 -17.83 -1.50 -8.87
C PHE A 301 -16.79 -1.26 -7.79
N VAL A 302 -15.69 -0.60 -8.14
CA VAL A 302 -14.70 -0.15 -7.17
C VAL A 302 -15.22 1.13 -6.52
N LEU A 303 -15.44 1.11 -5.22
CA LEU A 303 -15.94 2.26 -4.48
C LEU A 303 -14.79 3.08 -3.90
N ASP A 304 -13.72 2.41 -3.53
CA ASP A 304 -12.49 3.05 -3.07
C ASP A 304 -11.29 2.13 -3.21
N TYR A 305 -10.10 2.70 -3.10
CA TYR A 305 -8.83 2.01 -3.26
C TYR A 305 -7.73 2.63 -2.39
N GLY A 306 -6.74 1.82 -2.03
CA GLY A 306 -5.63 2.24 -1.19
C GLY A 306 -4.36 1.50 -1.56
N LEU A 307 -3.22 2.20 -1.51
CA LEU A 307 -1.94 1.63 -1.88
C LEU A 307 -1.02 1.61 -0.66
N PHE A 308 -0.60 0.43 -0.23
CA PHE A 308 0.16 0.27 1.00
C PHE A 308 1.55 -0.31 0.73
N ASP A 309 2.51 0.10 1.55
CA ASP A 309 3.88 -0.40 1.54
C ASP A 309 4.03 -1.72 2.33
N ASN A 310 3.00 -2.10 3.09
CA ASN A 310 2.99 -3.31 3.90
C ASN A 310 2.66 -4.56 3.06
N PRO A 311 3.55 -5.57 3.03
CA PRO A 311 3.31 -6.80 2.25
C PRO A 311 2.13 -7.66 2.74
N THR A 312 1.74 -7.53 4.01
CA THR A 312 0.69 -8.36 4.63
C THR A 312 -0.64 -7.61 4.69
N ASP A 313 -1.71 -8.27 4.27
CA ASP A 313 -3.03 -7.66 4.11
C ASP A 313 -3.68 -7.33 5.47
N THR A 314 -3.39 -8.11 6.52
CA THR A 314 -3.93 -7.93 7.87
C THR A 314 -3.87 -6.50 8.38
N ARG A 315 -2.76 -5.80 8.17
CA ARG A 315 -2.57 -4.45 8.72
C ARG A 315 -2.99 -3.33 7.79
N THR A 316 -3.39 -3.67 6.57
CA THR A 316 -3.85 -2.68 5.60
C THR A 316 -5.33 -2.36 5.79
N LEU A 317 -6.10 -3.25 6.43
CA LEU A 317 -7.56 -3.10 6.56
C LEU A 317 -7.98 -1.85 7.32
N VAL A 318 -7.48 -1.67 8.54
CA VAL A 318 -7.91 -0.54 9.38
C VAL A 318 -7.55 0.81 8.72
N PRO A 319 -6.30 1.05 8.29
CA PRO A 319 -5.97 2.26 7.53
C PRO A 319 -6.81 2.43 6.25
N PHE A 320 -7.17 1.32 5.60
CA PHE A 320 -8.01 1.34 4.40
C PHE A 320 -9.47 1.70 4.73
N LEU A 321 -10.02 1.23 5.83
CA LEU A 321 -11.38 1.58 6.28
C LEU A 321 -11.45 3.04 6.78
N GLU A 322 -10.41 3.54 7.44
CA GLU A 322 -10.34 4.94 7.90
C GLU A 322 -10.38 5.94 6.74
N GLN A 323 -9.79 5.60 5.58
CA GLN A 323 -9.90 6.43 4.39
C GLN A 323 -11.22 6.22 3.62
N PHE A 324 -11.93 5.11 3.86
CA PHE A 324 -13.06 4.70 3.03
C PHE A 324 -14.31 5.54 3.30
N HIS A 325 -14.60 6.46 2.38
CA HIS A 325 -15.68 7.44 2.50
C HIS A 325 -17.09 6.84 2.50
N SER A 326 -17.28 5.65 1.95
CA SER A 326 -18.60 5.01 1.81
C SER A 326 -18.81 3.83 2.77
N THR A 327 -18.01 3.74 3.83
CA THR A 327 -18.14 2.69 4.86
C THR A 327 -19.54 2.65 5.46
N ASP A 328 -20.15 3.82 5.67
CA ASP A 328 -21.48 3.94 6.28
C ASP A 328 -22.61 3.38 5.43
N PHE A 329 -22.38 3.17 4.13
CA PHE A 329 -23.40 2.61 3.26
C PHE A 329 -23.65 1.13 3.55
N PHE A 330 -22.70 0.43 4.17
CA PHE A 330 -22.76 -1.03 4.32
C PHE A 330 -22.85 -1.43 5.78
N ASN A 331 -23.55 -2.53 6.03
CA ASN A 331 -23.64 -3.14 7.36
C ASN A 331 -22.50 -4.14 7.60
N HIS A 332 -22.08 -4.85 6.55
CA HIS A 332 -21.09 -5.91 6.64
C HIS A 332 -19.78 -5.56 5.94
N ILE A 333 -18.66 -5.89 6.58
CA ILE A 333 -17.32 -5.80 5.99
C ILE A 333 -16.83 -7.21 5.67
N VAL A 334 -16.71 -7.53 4.38
CA VAL A 334 -16.35 -8.87 3.90
C VAL A 334 -14.92 -8.87 3.38
N ALA A 335 -14.07 -9.76 3.87
CA ALA A 335 -12.68 -9.85 3.42
C ALA A 335 -12.13 -11.28 3.48
N ASP A 336 -10.88 -11.45 3.04
CA ASP A 336 -10.16 -12.72 3.08
C ASP A 336 -9.63 -13.13 4.46
N ALA A 337 -9.21 -14.39 4.59
CA ALA A 337 -8.73 -14.90 5.87
C ALA A 337 -7.39 -14.29 6.31
N GLY A 338 -6.67 -13.64 5.38
CA GLY A 338 -5.49 -12.85 5.65
C GLY A 338 -5.78 -11.58 6.44
N TYR A 339 -7.02 -11.07 6.39
CA TYR A 339 -7.46 -9.93 7.21
C TYR A 339 -7.91 -10.32 8.63
N GLY A 340 -8.15 -11.60 8.90
CA GLY A 340 -8.68 -12.05 10.19
C GLY A 340 -7.67 -11.90 11.33
N SER A 341 -7.89 -10.90 12.20
CA SER A 341 -7.07 -10.67 13.40
C SER A 341 -7.89 -10.02 14.51
N GLU A 342 -7.47 -10.23 15.76
CA GLU A 342 -8.12 -9.66 16.95
C GLU A 342 -8.21 -8.13 16.88
N TYR A 343 -7.15 -7.48 16.40
CA TYR A 343 -7.13 -6.03 16.22
C TYR A 343 -8.19 -5.57 15.21
N ASN A 344 -8.24 -6.22 14.05
CA ASN A 344 -9.21 -5.85 13.02
C ASN A 344 -10.66 -6.10 13.47
N TYR A 345 -10.94 -7.21 14.15
CA TYR A 345 -12.28 -7.49 14.66
C TYR A 345 -12.70 -6.47 15.72
N ALA A 346 -11.81 -6.17 16.67
CA ALA A 346 -12.06 -5.14 17.67
C ALA A 346 -12.34 -3.78 17.04
N THR A 347 -11.55 -3.37 16.03
CA THR A 347 -11.74 -2.09 15.36
C THR A 347 -13.04 -2.06 14.55
N ILE A 348 -13.36 -3.10 13.78
CA ILE A 348 -14.59 -3.15 12.97
C ILE A 348 -15.83 -3.07 13.85
N ILE A 349 -15.87 -3.83 14.95
CA ILE A 349 -17.04 -3.91 15.83
C ILE A 349 -17.15 -2.65 16.70
N ASN A 350 -16.06 -2.19 17.31
CA ASN A 350 -16.12 -1.15 18.32
C ASN A 350 -15.99 0.28 17.76
N GLN A 351 -15.27 0.47 16.65
CA GLN A 351 -15.03 1.80 16.07
C GLN A 351 -15.91 2.07 14.85
N PHE A 352 -16.09 1.09 13.97
CA PHE A 352 -16.90 1.26 12.76
C PHE A 352 -18.36 0.80 12.95
N GLU A 353 -18.68 0.12 14.06
CA GLU A 353 -20.01 -0.40 14.37
C GLU A 353 -20.57 -1.29 13.25
N LYS A 354 -19.71 -2.07 12.58
CA LYS A 354 -20.07 -2.96 11.47
C LYS A 354 -19.89 -4.44 11.83
N GLU A 355 -20.49 -5.31 11.03
CA GLU A 355 -20.35 -6.75 11.19
C GLU A 355 -19.24 -7.34 10.31
N PRO A 356 -18.17 -7.92 10.90
CA PRO A 356 -17.10 -8.53 10.13
C PRO A 356 -17.50 -9.92 9.60
N LEU A 357 -17.51 -10.08 8.28
CA LEU A 357 -17.61 -11.37 7.59
C LEU A 357 -16.25 -11.78 7.04
N ILE A 358 -15.32 -12.00 7.97
CA ILE A 358 -13.91 -12.26 7.69
C ILE A 358 -13.50 -13.53 8.45
N PRO A 359 -13.16 -14.63 7.75
CA PRO A 359 -12.66 -15.82 8.45
C PRO A 359 -11.30 -15.53 9.10
N TYR A 360 -11.03 -16.12 10.25
CA TYR A 360 -9.66 -16.13 10.79
C TYR A 360 -8.85 -17.27 10.17
N GLY A 361 -7.51 -17.18 10.23
CA GLY A 361 -6.61 -18.10 9.50
C GLY A 361 -6.77 -19.60 9.80
N THR A 362 -7.31 -19.98 10.96
CA THR A 362 -7.59 -21.39 11.31
C THR A 362 -9.04 -21.83 11.06
N PHE A 363 -9.93 -20.94 10.61
CA PHE A 363 -11.37 -21.20 10.49
C PHE A 363 -11.70 -22.46 9.68
N LEU A 364 -11.19 -22.57 8.45
CA LEU A 364 -11.42 -23.75 7.60
C LEU A 364 -10.77 -25.02 8.18
N LYS A 365 -9.60 -24.89 8.83
CA LYS A 365 -8.91 -26.04 9.44
C LYS A 365 -9.73 -26.59 10.61
N GLU A 366 -10.27 -25.72 11.44
CA GLU A 366 -11.12 -26.07 12.59
C GLU A 366 -12.39 -26.84 12.19
N GLN A 367 -12.86 -26.69 10.95
CA GLN A 367 -14.01 -27.45 10.44
C GLN A 367 -13.68 -28.89 10.04
N THR A 368 -12.41 -29.20 9.76
CA THR A 368 -12.01 -30.54 9.30
C THR A 368 -12.08 -31.58 10.42
N ARG A 369 -12.52 -32.82 10.09
CA ARG A 369 -12.57 -33.94 11.05
C ARG A 369 -11.22 -34.19 11.73
N LYS A 370 -10.12 -34.04 10.97
CA LYS A 370 -8.76 -34.19 11.50
C LYS A 370 -8.47 -33.20 12.63
N PHE A 371 -8.88 -31.94 12.51
CA PHE A 371 -8.65 -30.94 13.54
C PHE A 371 -9.57 -31.14 14.75
N LYS A 372 -10.85 -31.41 14.51
CA LYS A 372 -11.83 -31.65 15.58
C LYS A 372 -11.47 -32.86 16.46
N ASN A 373 -10.89 -33.88 15.85
CA ASN A 373 -10.51 -35.10 16.55
C ASN A 373 -9.03 -35.11 16.98
N ASP A 374 -8.30 -34.01 16.81
CA ASP A 374 -6.89 -33.94 17.23
C ASP A 374 -6.82 -33.62 18.74
N PRO A 375 -6.50 -34.59 19.60
CA PRO A 375 -6.50 -34.41 21.04
C PRO A 375 -5.39 -33.45 21.51
N THR A 376 -4.38 -33.18 20.68
CA THR A 376 -3.25 -32.30 21.03
C THR A 376 -3.61 -30.81 21.01
N LYS A 377 -4.79 -30.46 20.50
CA LYS A 377 -5.24 -29.07 20.38
C LYS A 377 -5.93 -28.61 21.67
N PRO A 378 -5.46 -27.53 22.31
CA PRO A 378 -6.12 -26.98 23.50
C PRO A 378 -7.59 -26.60 23.29
N GLN A 379 -8.01 -26.35 22.05
CA GLN A 379 -9.41 -26.07 21.72
C GLN A 379 -10.35 -27.27 21.90
N ASN A 380 -9.78 -28.48 21.94
CA ASN A 380 -10.52 -29.73 22.08
C ASN A 380 -10.38 -30.31 23.50
N TRP A 381 -9.75 -29.58 24.42
CA TRP A 381 -9.59 -29.98 25.82
C TRP A 381 -10.84 -29.65 26.61
N GLU A 382 -11.10 -30.43 27.65
CA GLU A 382 -12.21 -30.16 28.56
C GLU A 382 -11.87 -28.95 29.43
N TYR A 383 -12.77 -27.96 29.46
CA TYR A 383 -12.66 -26.77 30.29
C TYR A 383 -13.74 -26.80 31.35
N ASN A 384 -13.34 -26.70 32.61
CA ASN A 384 -14.27 -26.54 33.73
C ASN A 384 -14.37 -25.06 34.08
N GLU A 385 -15.55 -24.48 33.88
CA GLU A 385 -15.80 -23.05 34.14
C GLU A 385 -15.86 -22.71 35.64
N ALA A 386 -16.33 -23.63 36.49
CA ALA A 386 -16.54 -23.37 37.92
C ALA A 386 -15.21 -23.20 38.68
N ASP A 387 -14.25 -24.07 38.39
CA ASP A 387 -12.94 -24.11 39.06
C ASP A 387 -11.81 -23.56 38.18
N ASP A 388 -12.13 -23.09 36.97
CA ASP A 388 -11.22 -22.46 36.02
C ASP A 388 -9.93 -23.26 35.74
N TYR A 389 -10.11 -24.49 35.24
CA TYR A 389 -9.02 -25.36 34.82
C TYR A 389 -9.32 -26.08 33.50
N TYR A 390 -8.25 -26.51 32.83
CA TYR A 390 -8.31 -27.38 31.66
C TYR A 390 -7.80 -28.78 32.00
N ILE A 391 -8.37 -29.81 31.38
CA ILE A 391 -7.82 -31.17 31.38
C ILE A 391 -7.35 -31.48 29.95
N ASP A 392 -6.07 -31.79 29.79
CA ASP A 392 -5.56 -32.22 28.49
C ASP A 392 -5.96 -33.66 28.16
N TYR A 393 -5.74 -34.06 26.91
CA TYR A 393 -6.05 -35.42 26.45
C TYR A 393 -5.27 -36.54 27.14
N LEU A 394 -4.23 -36.22 27.91
CA LEU A 394 -3.47 -37.17 28.72
C LEU A 394 -4.02 -37.24 30.15
N GLY A 395 -5.00 -36.42 30.51
CA GLY A 395 -5.57 -36.32 31.86
C GLY A 395 -4.82 -35.36 32.79
N VAL A 396 -3.88 -34.56 32.28
CA VAL A 396 -3.12 -33.58 33.08
C VAL A 396 -3.98 -32.35 33.32
N ARG A 397 -4.10 -31.95 34.59
CA ARG A 397 -4.81 -30.74 35.02
C ARG A 397 -3.95 -29.49 34.89
N PHE A 398 -4.51 -28.46 34.25
CA PHE A 398 -3.93 -27.14 34.09
C PHE A 398 -4.79 -26.09 34.79
N SER A 399 -4.38 -25.64 35.97
CA SER A 399 -5.09 -24.60 36.70
C SER A 399 -4.60 -23.20 36.31
N PHE A 400 -5.44 -22.19 36.54
CA PHE A 400 -5.09 -20.79 36.30
C PHE A 400 -3.83 -20.40 37.10
N TYR A 401 -2.89 -19.75 36.43
CA TYR A 401 -1.63 -19.32 37.05
C TYR A 401 -1.53 -17.80 37.18
N ARG A 402 -1.69 -17.06 36.06
CA ARG A 402 -1.68 -15.59 36.06
C ARG A 402 -2.19 -15.01 34.75
N TYR A 403 -2.57 -13.74 34.81
CA TYR A 403 -2.72 -12.90 33.62
C TYR A 403 -1.36 -12.44 33.08
N SER A 404 -1.28 -12.27 31.76
CA SER A 404 -0.13 -11.70 31.08
C SER A 404 -0.62 -10.81 29.95
N THR A 405 -0.30 -9.53 30.03
CA THR A 405 -0.47 -8.62 28.90
C THR A 405 0.74 -8.72 27.99
N ARG A 406 0.53 -8.92 26.69
CA ARG A 406 1.58 -8.85 25.67
C ARG A 406 1.31 -7.70 24.74
N LYS A 407 2.33 -6.89 24.48
CA LYS A 407 2.30 -5.89 23.41
C LYS A 407 2.88 -6.53 22.16
N ASP A 408 2.15 -6.44 21.06
CA ASP A 408 2.71 -6.71 19.75
C ASP A 408 3.75 -5.65 19.41
N ALA A 409 4.59 -5.93 18.41
CA ALA A 409 5.59 -4.99 17.89
C ALA A 409 5.00 -3.64 17.40
N TYR A 410 3.68 -3.53 17.31
CA TYR A 410 2.92 -2.36 16.85
C TYR A 410 2.08 -1.73 17.96
N GLY A 411 2.30 -2.13 19.22
CA GLY A 411 1.68 -1.50 20.39
C GLY A 411 0.31 -2.06 20.80
N PHE A 412 -0.34 -2.89 19.97
CA PHE A 412 -1.60 -3.55 20.35
C PHE A 412 -1.38 -4.49 21.54
N LYS A 413 -2.15 -4.27 22.61
CA LYS A 413 -2.10 -5.07 23.83
C LYS A 413 -3.09 -6.23 23.71
N ARG A 414 -2.61 -7.43 24.01
CA ARG A 414 -3.44 -8.63 24.18
C ARG A 414 -3.37 -9.09 25.61
N ASP A 415 -4.52 -9.36 26.19
CA ASP A 415 -4.62 -9.95 27.51
C ASP A 415 -4.74 -11.46 27.36
N ILE A 416 -3.78 -12.16 27.96
CA ILE A 416 -3.62 -13.60 27.83
C ILE A 416 -3.72 -14.21 29.23
N LYS A 417 -4.59 -15.19 29.37
CA LYS A 417 -4.71 -16.02 30.56
C LYS A 417 -3.74 -17.20 30.42
N ILE A 418 -2.80 -17.31 31.37
CA ILE A 418 -1.81 -18.40 31.39
C ILE A 418 -2.28 -19.45 32.38
N TYR A 419 -2.42 -20.68 31.90
CA TYR A 419 -2.65 -21.86 32.73
C TYR A 419 -1.38 -22.68 32.78
N LYS A 420 -1.13 -23.30 33.94
CA LYS A 420 0.07 -24.09 34.18
C LYS A 420 -0.34 -25.45 34.72
N ALA A 421 0.33 -26.50 34.27
CA ALA A 421 0.10 -27.83 34.79
C ALA A 421 0.38 -27.84 36.31
N ASP A 422 -0.54 -28.45 37.07
CA ASP A 422 -0.43 -28.53 38.52
C ASP A 422 0.77 -29.38 38.91
N LYS A 423 1.44 -28.99 40.01
CA LYS A 423 2.63 -29.70 40.48
C LYS A 423 2.31 -31.10 40.98
N VAL A 424 1.17 -31.23 41.65
CA VAL A 424 0.62 -32.48 42.17
C VAL A 424 -0.52 -32.87 41.24
N GLN A 425 -0.42 -34.05 40.65
CA GLN A 425 -1.46 -34.62 39.79
C GLN A 425 -2.04 -35.86 40.48
N VAL A 426 -3.09 -36.43 39.90
CA VAL A 426 -3.77 -37.60 40.47
C VAL A 426 -2.85 -38.83 40.54
N SER A 427 -1.84 -38.92 39.66
CA SER A 427 -0.85 -40.00 39.65
C SER A 427 0.56 -39.50 39.31
N ALA A 428 1.57 -40.26 39.75
CA ALA A 428 2.98 -39.96 39.48
C ALA A 428 3.34 -39.96 37.98
N GLU A 429 2.61 -40.74 37.17
CA GLU A 429 2.73 -40.74 35.71
C GLU A 429 2.28 -39.40 35.11
N LEU A 430 1.15 -38.86 35.59
CA LEU A 430 0.65 -37.55 35.18
C LEU A 430 1.58 -36.41 35.62
N GLU A 431 2.24 -36.52 36.78
CA GLU A 431 3.23 -35.53 37.23
C GLU A 431 4.46 -35.47 36.32
N ASN A 432 4.84 -36.59 35.71
CA ASN A 432 5.90 -36.64 34.72
C ASN A 432 5.43 -36.05 33.38
N LEU A 433 4.19 -36.35 32.95
CA LEU A 433 3.57 -35.80 31.73
C LEU A 433 3.21 -34.30 31.83
N ALA A 434 3.07 -33.79 33.05
CA ALA A 434 2.91 -32.37 33.35
C ALA A 434 4.19 -31.56 33.07
N LYS A 435 5.34 -32.22 32.97
CA LYS A 435 6.64 -31.58 32.71
C LYS A 435 7.00 -31.65 31.22
N THR A 436 7.70 -30.62 30.75
CA THR A 436 8.36 -30.58 29.45
C THR A 436 9.63 -31.44 29.48
N PRO A 437 10.22 -31.80 28.32
CA PRO A 437 11.48 -32.54 28.28
C PRO A 437 12.65 -31.88 29.06
N LYS A 438 12.56 -30.57 29.31
CA LYS A 438 13.53 -29.80 30.12
C LYS A 438 13.15 -29.69 31.61
N GLY A 439 12.19 -30.49 32.08
CA GLY A 439 11.74 -30.55 33.48
C GLY A 439 10.83 -29.40 33.94
N ARG A 440 10.48 -28.43 33.08
CA ARG A 440 9.58 -27.31 33.43
C ARG A 440 8.12 -27.73 33.28
N GLN A 441 7.26 -27.29 34.18
CA GLN A 441 5.80 -27.47 34.06
C GLN A 441 5.28 -26.94 32.72
N ARG A 442 4.43 -27.73 32.07
CA ARG A 442 3.74 -27.36 30.82
C ARG A 442 2.82 -26.17 31.08
N GLN A 443 2.62 -25.35 30.06
CA GLN A 443 1.78 -24.17 30.11
C GLN A 443 0.96 -24.06 28.84
N ILE A 444 -0.26 -23.56 28.98
CA ILE A 444 -1.09 -23.13 27.85
C ILE A 444 -1.45 -21.66 28.01
N GLN A 445 -1.69 -21.01 26.88
CA GLN A 445 -2.05 -19.61 26.79
C GLN A 445 -3.40 -19.51 26.10
N VAL A 446 -4.35 -18.90 26.78
CA VAL A 446 -5.71 -18.70 26.28
C VAL A 446 -5.96 -17.20 26.17
N ASN A 447 -6.35 -16.75 24.98
CA ASN A 447 -6.79 -15.38 24.76
C ASN A 447 -8.31 -15.39 24.65
N GLN A 448 -8.99 -14.95 25.71
CA GLN A 448 -10.44 -14.96 25.80
C GLN A 448 -11.08 -14.00 24.80
N THR A 449 -10.55 -12.79 24.66
CA THR A 449 -11.00 -11.80 23.66
C THR A 449 -10.95 -12.36 22.24
N TRP A 450 -9.87 -13.05 21.91
CA TRP A 450 -9.74 -13.71 20.61
C TRP A 450 -10.72 -14.87 20.42
N ASN A 451 -10.96 -15.68 21.46
CA ASN A 451 -11.94 -16.76 21.40
C ASN A 451 -13.37 -16.21 21.23
N TYR A 452 -13.73 -15.14 21.96
CA TYR A 452 -14.98 -14.42 21.79
C TYR A 452 -15.20 -14.00 20.33
N TYR A 453 -14.22 -13.33 19.72
CA TYR A 453 -14.35 -12.95 18.32
C TYR A 453 -14.41 -14.15 17.38
N LYS A 454 -13.65 -15.22 17.65
CA LYS A 454 -13.72 -16.45 16.85
C LYS A 454 -15.12 -17.07 16.88
N GLU A 455 -15.74 -17.15 18.04
CA GLU A 455 -17.10 -17.68 18.21
C GLU A 455 -18.12 -16.82 17.47
N ARG A 456 -18.08 -15.50 17.66
CA ARG A 456 -18.94 -14.57 16.93
C ARG A 456 -18.79 -14.69 15.41
N ILE A 457 -17.55 -14.78 14.91
CA ILE A 457 -17.27 -14.98 13.48
C ILE A 457 -17.78 -16.35 13.00
N LYS A 458 -17.66 -17.41 13.82
CA LYS A 458 -18.22 -18.74 13.49
C LYS A 458 -19.73 -18.68 13.35
N GLU A 459 -20.42 -18.06 14.29
CA GLU A 459 -21.88 -17.90 14.25
C GLU A 459 -22.30 -17.12 13.00
N THR A 460 -21.69 -15.95 12.79
CA THR A 460 -22.03 -15.07 11.66
C THR A 460 -21.72 -15.73 10.30
N LEU A 461 -20.58 -16.40 10.15
CA LEU A 461 -20.25 -17.11 8.90
C LEU A 461 -21.01 -18.44 8.73
N SER A 462 -21.63 -18.96 9.79
CA SER A 462 -22.43 -20.19 9.71
C SER A 462 -23.91 -19.91 9.45
N SER A 463 -24.37 -18.68 9.70
CA SER A 463 -25.75 -18.26 9.36
C SER A 463 -25.99 -18.29 7.85
N GLU A 464 -27.24 -18.53 7.44
CA GLU A 464 -27.62 -18.60 6.03
C GLU A 464 -27.32 -17.27 5.30
N GLU A 465 -27.64 -16.15 5.94
CA GLU A 465 -27.36 -14.80 5.45
C GLU A 465 -25.86 -14.55 5.31
N GLY A 466 -25.06 -14.80 6.35
CA GLY A 466 -23.62 -14.59 6.32
C GLY A 466 -22.92 -15.46 5.28
N GLN A 467 -23.35 -16.71 5.10
CA GLN A 467 -22.87 -17.57 4.01
C GLN A 467 -23.27 -17.06 2.63
N ALA A 468 -24.50 -16.59 2.47
CA ALA A 468 -24.96 -16.00 1.21
C ALA A 468 -24.11 -14.79 0.84
N ILE A 469 -23.89 -13.86 1.78
CA ILE A 469 -23.08 -12.66 1.59
C ILE A 469 -21.62 -13.03 1.31
N TYR A 470 -21.00 -13.88 2.12
CA TYR A 470 -19.58 -14.22 1.99
C TYR A 470 -19.28 -14.97 0.67
N ARG A 471 -20.20 -15.79 0.17
CA ARG A 471 -20.07 -16.44 -1.16
C ARG A 471 -19.91 -15.42 -2.29
N ARG A 472 -20.48 -14.22 -2.13
CA ARG A 472 -20.42 -13.16 -3.16
C ARG A 472 -19.04 -12.59 -3.40
N ARG A 473 -18.18 -12.63 -2.38
CA ARG A 473 -16.82 -12.10 -2.47
C ARG A 473 -16.04 -12.64 -3.68
N LYS A 474 -16.22 -13.92 -4.00
CA LYS A 474 -15.53 -14.58 -5.13
C LYS A 474 -15.90 -13.97 -6.48
N TYR A 475 -17.16 -13.58 -6.67
CA TYR A 475 -17.61 -13.00 -7.94
C TYR A 475 -17.58 -11.47 -7.95
N ASP A 476 -17.49 -10.82 -6.79
CA ASP A 476 -17.44 -9.37 -6.71
C ASP A 476 -16.01 -8.84 -6.94
N VAL A 477 -15.05 -9.27 -6.11
CA VAL A 477 -13.71 -8.67 -6.11
C VAL A 477 -12.77 -9.31 -7.13
N GLU A 478 -12.79 -10.64 -7.26
CA GLU A 478 -11.83 -11.35 -8.12
C GLU A 478 -11.94 -10.93 -9.60
N PRO A 479 -13.14 -10.75 -10.18
CA PRO A 479 -13.27 -10.28 -11.57
C PRO A 479 -12.71 -8.88 -11.78
N VAL A 480 -12.79 -7.99 -10.78
CA VAL A 480 -12.23 -6.64 -10.88
C VAL A 480 -10.71 -6.71 -11.07
N PHE A 481 -10.02 -7.51 -10.24
CA PHE A 481 -8.58 -7.72 -10.43
C PHE A 481 -8.24 -8.47 -11.71
N GLY A 482 -9.08 -9.43 -12.11
CA GLY A 482 -8.97 -10.12 -13.39
C GLY A 482 -8.99 -9.15 -14.57
N HIS A 483 -10.01 -8.30 -14.62
CA HIS A 483 -10.20 -7.27 -15.65
C HIS A 483 -9.04 -6.26 -15.65
N MET A 484 -8.59 -5.81 -14.49
CA MET A 484 -7.43 -4.91 -14.35
C MET A 484 -6.15 -5.50 -14.98
N LYS A 485 -5.86 -6.79 -14.71
CA LYS A 485 -4.60 -7.44 -15.13
C LYS A 485 -4.64 -8.02 -16.55
N ARG A 486 -5.80 -8.51 -17.00
CA ARG A 486 -5.97 -9.20 -18.28
C ARG A 486 -6.46 -8.25 -19.37
N ASP A 487 -7.51 -7.50 -19.09
CA ASP A 487 -8.15 -6.66 -20.11
C ASP A 487 -7.49 -5.29 -20.18
N PHE A 488 -7.16 -4.70 -19.03
CA PHE A 488 -6.41 -3.45 -18.99
C PHE A 488 -4.89 -3.65 -19.02
N GLY A 489 -4.40 -4.89 -18.89
CA GLY A 489 -2.96 -5.20 -19.01
C GLY A 489 -2.08 -4.65 -17.87
N VAL A 490 -2.67 -4.17 -16.78
CA VAL A 490 -1.90 -3.53 -15.68
C VAL A 490 -1.42 -4.59 -14.69
N ARG A 491 -0.19 -5.06 -14.92
CA ARG A 491 0.53 -5.97 -14.01
C ARG A 491 1.68 -5.31 -13.26
N ARG A 492 2.11 -4.15 -13.78
CA ARG A 492 3.19 -3.33 -13.26
C ARG A 492 2.76 -1.87 -13.25
N THR A 493 3.26 -1.08 -12.32
CA THR A 493 3.02 0.37 -12.30
C THR A 493 3.74 1.05 -13.46
N HIS A 494 3.17 2.15 -13.97
CA HIS A 494 3.78 2.94 -15.05
C HIS A 494 4.57 4.14 -14.52
N LEU A 495 4.31 4.51 -13.27
CA LEU A 495 4.94 5.61 -12.55
C LEU A 495 5.71 5.10 -11.33
N ARG A 496 6.48 6.01 -10.72
CA ARG A 496 7.28 5.79 -9.50
C ARG A 496 6.89 6.78 -8.42
N GLY A 497 7.07 6.37 -7.17
CA GLY A 497 6.66 7.12 -5.99
C GLY A 497 5.19 6.90 -5.65
N GLN A 498 4.91 6.85 -4.35
CA GLN A 498 3.61 6.47 -3.77
C GLN A 498 2.45 7.24 -4.41
N ARG A 499 2.50 8.59 -4.35
CA ARG A 499 1.43 9.46 -4.88
C ARG A 499 1.17 9.23 -6.35
N SER A 500 2.24 9.20 -7.15
CA SER A 500 2.11 9.07 -8.60
C SER A 500 1.47 7.72 -8.97
N VAL A 501 1.88 6.65 -8.31
CA VAL A 501 1.34 5.30 -8.54
C VAL A 501 -0.11 5.21 -8.08
N GLU A 502 -0.44 5.78 -6.92
CA GLU A 502 -1.80 5.81 -6.39
C GLU A 502 -2.75 6.58 -7.33
N ASN A 503 -2.32 7.70 -7.90
CA ASN A 503 -3.08 8.43 -8.91
C ASN A 503 -3.27 7.61 -10.19
N ASP A 504 -2.21 6.95 -10.67
CA ASP A 504 -2.25 6.09 -11.87
C ASP A 504 -3.28 4.97 -11.72
N ILE A 505 -3.26 4.29 -10.57
CA ILE A 505 -4.20 3.21 -10.24
C ILE A 505 -5.62 3.76 -10.06
N GLY A 506 -5.79 4.91 -9.42
CA GLY A 506 -7.11 5.51 -9.25
C GLY A 506 -7.79 5.86 -10.57
N LEU A 507 -7.04 6.45 -11.52
CA LEU A 507 -7.53 6.71 -12.87
C LEU A 507 -7.94 5.42 -13.58
N LEU A 508 -7.13 4.36 -13.44
CA LEU A 508 -7.42 3.05 -14.01
C LEU A 508 -8.71 2.46 -13.45
N LEU A 509 -8.86 2.42 -12.12
CA LEU A 509 -10.03 1.83 -11.46
C LEU A 509 -11.30 2.64 -11.77
N MET A 510 -11.21 3.98 -11.80
CA MET A 510 -12.33 4.83 -12.22
C MET A 510 -12.70 4.60 -13.69
N THR A 511 -11.72 4.40 -14.56
CA THR A 511 -11.97 4.07 -15.97
C THR A 511 -12.70 2.73 -16.11
N MET A 512 -12.27 1.70 -15.37
CA MET A 512 -12.94 0.39 -15.36
C MET A 512 -14.40 0.50 -14.89
N ASN A 513 -14.65 1.31 -13.87
CA ASN A 513 -15.99 1.63 -13.39
C ASN A 513 -16.86 2.27 -14.47
N LEU A 514 -16.35 3.29 -15.15
CA LEU A 514 -17.07 3.98 -16.23
C LEU A 514 -17.34 3.07 -17.43
N GLU A 515 -16.38 2.23 -17.83
CA GLU A 515 -16.62 1.24 -18.89
C GLU A 515 -17.72 0.25 -18.53
N LYS A 516 -17.71 -0.24 -17.28
CA LYS A 516 -18.74 -1.14 -16.79
C LYS A 516 -20.10 -0.47 -16.77
N LEU A 517 -20.19 0.75 -16.26
CA LEU A 517 -21.42 1.55 -16.26
C LEU A 517 -21.92 1.78 -17.69
N GLY A 518 -21.05 2.15 -18.63
CA GLY A 518 -21.39 2.35 -20.03
C GLY A 518 -21.93 1.09 -20.71
N LYS A 519 -21.33 -0.08 -20.42
CA LYS A 519 -21.83 -1.39 -20.89
C LYS A 519 -23.21 -1.69 -20.30
N MET A 520 -23.43 -1.42 -19.01
CA MET A 520 -24.73 -1.61 -18.36
C MET A 520 -25.82 -0.72 -18.97
N VAL A 521 -25.55 0.57 -19.14
CA VAL A 521 -26.48 1.53 -19.76
C VAL A 521 -26.83 1.10 -21.19
N THR A 522 -25.83 0.69 -21.98
CA THR A 522 -26.06 0.21 -23.35
C THR A 522 -26.93 -1.05 -23.37
N LYS A 523 -26.68 -2.00 -22.47
CA LYS A 523 -27.46 -3.25 -22.36
C LYS A 523 -28.91 -2.99 -21.90
N LEU A 524 -29.12 -2.09 -20.94
CA LEU A 524 -30.45 -1.66 -20.51
C LEU A 524 -31.22 -0.96 -21.64
N GLY A 525 -30.54 -0.08 -22.39
CA GLY A 525 -31.09 0.56 -23.57
C GLY A 525 -31.52 -0.45 -24.64
N LEU A 526 -30.72 -1.49 -24.88
CA LEU A 526 -31.03 -2.57 -25.83
C LEU A 526 -32.18 -3.47 -25.35
N ASN A 527 -32.24 -3.81 -24.06
CA ASN A 527 -33.34 -4.62 -23.51
C ASN A 527 -34.67 -3.85 -23.51
N ASN A 528 -34.65 -2.54 -23.29
CA ASN A 528 -35.85 -1.69 -23.32
C ASN A 528 -36.34 -1.36 -24.73
N LEU A 529 -35.56 -1.61 -25.78
CA LEU A 529 -36.08 -1.60 -27.16
C LEU A 529 -37.11 -2.71 -27.40
N LYS A 530 -37.14 -3.76 -26.56
CA LYS A 530 -38.18 -4.80 -26.59
C LYS A 530 -39.45 -4.45 -25.78
N ASN A 531 -39.44 -3.42 -24.94
CA ASN A 531 -40.59 -3.04 -24.11
C ASN A 531 -40.84 -1.52 -24.13
N ARG A 532 -41.79 -1.08 -24.98
CA ARG A 532 -42.09 0.34 -25.28
C ARG A 532 -42.42 1.21 -24.05
N LYS A 533 -42.99 0.64 -22.97
CA LYS A 533 -43.34 1.40 -21.74
C LYS A 533 -42.14 1.80 -20.88
N ILE A 534 -41.07 1.00 -20.86
CA ILE A 534 -39.88 1.26 -20.02
C ILE A 534 -38.93 2.27 -20.69
N ARG A 535 -39.01 2.39 -22.03
CA ARG A 535 -38.22 3.35 -22.82
C ARG A 535 -38.49 4.81 -22.41
N LEU A 536 -39.72 5.15 -22.02
CA LEU A 536 -40.08 6.49 -21.52
C LEU A 536 -39.55 6.73 -20.10
N GLN A 537 -39.66 5.76 -19.19
CA GLN A 537 -39.15 5.89 -17.81
C GLN A 537 -37.62 6.00 -17.71
N ILE A 538 -36.84 5.30 -18.56
CA ILE A 538 -35.38 5.41 -18.53
C ILE A 538 -34.87 6.62 -19.32
N LEU A 539 -35.55 7.03 -20.40
CA LEU A 539 -35.25 8.33 -21.03
C LEU A 539 -35.63 9.50 -20.11
N ASP A 540 -36.67 9.35 -19.29
CA ASP A 540 -37.02 10.35 -18.28
C ASP A 540 -36.06 10.29 -17.07
N ASN A 541 -35.52 9.14 -16.68
CA ASN A 541 -34.44 9.05 -15.68
C ASN A 541 -33.07 9.52 -16.19
N LEU A 542 -32.77 9.35 -17.48
CA LEU A 542 -31.63 9.99 -18.15
C LEU A 542 -31.88 11.48 -18.39
N LYS A 543 -33.14 11.92 -18.50
CA LYS A 543 -33.49 13.35 -18.42
C LYS A 543 -33.46 13.87 -16.98
N ILE A 544 -33.59 13.02 -15.95
CA ILE A 544 -33.34 13.40 -14.56
C ILE A 544 -31.83 13.62 -14.34
N TRP A 545 -30.96 12.84 -15.00
CA TRP A 545 -29.55 13.21 -15.16
C TRP A 545 -29.39 14.59 -15.84
N SER A 546 -30.28 14.98 -16.76
CA SER A 546 -30.29 16.34 -17.34
C SER A 546 -31.04 17.41 -16.52
N ARG A 547 -31.73 17.06 -15.43
CA ARG A 547 -32.47 18.01 -14.56
C ARG A 547 -31.75 18.35 -13.26
N ILE A 548 -30.63 17.70 -12.98
CA ILE A 548 -29.56 18.25 -12.12
C ILE A 548 -28.63 19.17 -12.96
N ILE A 549 -28.92 19.35 -14.26
CA ILE A 549 -28.12 20.12 -15.22
C ILE A 549 -28.80 21.47 -15.60
N PHE A 550 -29.73 21.98 -14.79
CA PHE A 550 -30.03 23.43 -14.66
C PHE A 550 -30.55 23.74 -13.26
#